data_AF-A0A9K3HGF4-F1
#
_entry.id   AF-A0A9K3HGF4-F1
#
_cell.length_a   1.000
_cell.length_b   1.000
_cell.length_c   1.000
_cell.angle_alpha   90.00
_cell.angle_beta   90.00
_cell.angle_gamma   90.00
#
_symmetry.space_group_name_H-M   'P 1'
#
loop_
_entity.id
_entity.type
_entity.pdbx_description
1 polymer ?
#
loop_
_entity_poly.entity_id
_entity_poly.type
_entity_poly.pdbx_seq_one_letter_code
_entity_poly.pdbx_strand_id
1 'polypeptide(L)' 'MKGVLSVSDSETRYVFQGVHLTLDGCPGKPWGPDEKRVNKLVFIGRNLDESALRKGFKGCLV' A
#
# COMPACT_ATOMS: atom_id res chain seq x y z
N MET A 1 -5.73 -8.76 1.92
CA MET A 1 -5.48 -7.31 1.83
C MET A 1 -4.87 -6.98 0.48
N LYS A 2 -5.05 -5.77 -0.04
CA LYS A 2 -4.44 -5.33 -1.30
C LYS A 2 -4.15 -3.84 -1.21
N GLY A 3 -3.08 -3.38 -1.85
CA GLY A 3 -2.82 -1.96 -1.91
C GLY A 3 -1.84 -1.53 -2.98
N VAL A 4 -1.79 -0.22 -3.16
CA VAL A 4 -0.83 0.51 -3.98
C VAL A 4 -0.11 1.50 -3.07
N LEU A 5 1.22 1.48 -3.10
CA LEU A 5 2.07 2.37 -2.33
C LEU A 5 2.89 3.27 -3.26
N SER A 6 3.08 4.50 -2.81
CA SER A 6 4.11 5.41 -3.27
C SER A 6 5.32 5.24 -2.37
N VAL A 7 6.37 4.61 -2.89
CA VAL A 7 7.64 4.42 -2.18
C VAL A 7 8.59 5.54 -2.57
N SER A 8 9.29 6.12 -1.60
CA SER A 8 10.35 7.10 -1.84
C SER A 8 11.41 6.50 -2.79
N ASP A 9 11.94 7.33 -3.68
CA ASP A 9 12.94 6.92 -4.68
C ASP A 9 12.47 5.84 -5.68
N SER A 10 11.15 5.56 -5.75
CA SER A 10 10.56 4.73 -6.81
C SER A 10 9.72 5.57 -7.77
N GLU A 11 9.97 5.40 -9.07
CA GLU A 11 9.14 5.94 -10.15
C GLU A 11 7.94 5.03 -10.48
N THR A 12 7.86 3.86 -9.84
CA THR A 12 6.79 2.89 -10.07
C THR A 12 5.85 2.78 -8.88
N ARG A 13 4.59 2.47 -9.18
CA ARG A 13 3.59 2.12 -8.18
C ARG A 13 3.95 0.77 -7.59
N TYR A 14 4.09 0.66 -6.27
CA TYR A 14 4.30 -0.66 -5.66
C TYR A 14 2.95 -1.30 -5.35
N VAL A 15 2.63 -2.43 -5.99
CA VAL A 15 1.35 -3.11 -5.80
C VAL A 15 1.60 -4.36 -4.97
N PHE A 16 0.81 -4.54 -3.91
CA PHE A 16 0.90 -5.71 -3.06
C PHE A 16 -0.47 -6.34 -2.86
N GLN A 17 -0.48 -7.65 -2.65
CA GLN A 17 -1.65 -8.44 -2.34
C GLN A 17 -1.30 -9.50 -1.29
N GLY A 18 -2.21 -9.68 -0.35
CA GLY A 18 -2.09 -10.70 0.68
C GLY A 18 -3.36 -11.53 0.76
N VAL A 19 -3.22 -12.85 0.67
CA VAL A 19 -4.30 -13.84 0.78
C VAL A 19 -3.93 -14.82 1.89
N HIS A 20 -4.75 -14.87 2.94
CA HIS A 20 -4.45 -15.62 4.17
C HIS A 20 -3.09 -15.23 4.77
N LEU A 21 -2.11 -16.14 4.73
CA LEU A 21 -0.76 -15.98 5.28
C LEU A 21 0.27 -15.57 4.23
N THR A 22 -0.11 -15.55 2.96
CA THR A 22 0.80 -15.20 1.86
C THR A 22 0.71 -13.70 1.60
N LEU A 23 1.87 -13.04 1.57
CA LEU A 23 2.04 -11.67 1.11
C LEU A 23 2.91 -11.70 -0.13
N ASP A 24 2.44 -11.07 -1.20
CA ASP A 24 3.16 -10.89 -2.44
C ASP A 24 3.14 -9.42 -2.87
N GLY A 25 4.22 -8.94 -3.46
CA GLY A 25 4.36 -7.54 -3.86
C GLY A 25 5.29 -7.38 -5.05
N CYS A 26 4.87 -6.60 -6.03
CA CYS A 26 5.62 -6.36 -7.25
C CYS A 26 5.56 -4.89 -7.68
N PRO A 27 6.62 -4.39 -8.36
CA PRO A 27 6.56 -3.12 -9.08
C PRO A 27 5.46 -3.20 -10.14
N GLY A 28 4.51 -2.27 -10.04
CA GLY A 28 3.45 -2.09 -11.02
C GLY A 28 3.87 -1.11 -12.12
N LYS A 29 2.87 -0.42 -12.67
CA LYS A 29 3.10 0.60 -13.70
C LYS A 29 3.89 1.79 -13.14
N PRO A 30 4.70 2.47 -13.95
CA PRO A 30 5.26 3.77 -13.60
C PRO A 30 4.14 4.77 -13.27
N TRP A 31 4.44 5.73 -12.40
CA TRP A 31 3.59 6.89 -12.20
C TRP A 31 3.55 7.73 -13.48
N GLY A 32 2.38 8.25 -13.84
CA GLY A 32 2.28 9.22 -14.93
C GLY A 32 2.99 10.54 -14.60
N PRO A 33 3.41 11.33 -15.60
CA PRO A 33 4.14 12.59 -15.38
C PRO A 33 3.38 13.60 -14.50
N ASP A 34 2.05 13.65 -14.62
CA ASP A 34 1.18 14.54 -13.84
C ASP A 34 0.34 13.80 -12.78
N GLU A 35 0.64 12.51 -12.55
CA GLU A 35 -0.17 11.71 -11.66
C GLU A 35 0.21 11.96 -10.20
N LYS A 36 -0.78 12.34 -9.38
CA LYS A 36 -0.59 12.45 -7.93
C LYS A 36 -0.27 11.06 -7.37
N ARG A 37 0.92 10.93 -6.79
CA ARG A 37 1.32 9.74 -6.05
C ARG A 37 0.41 9.58 -4.83
N VAL A 38 -0.27 8.43 -4.74
CA VAL A 38 -1.23 8.14 -3.67
C VAL A 38 -0.97 6.75 -3.06
N ASN A 39 -1.12 6.68 -1.75
CA ASN A 39 -1.15 5.42 -1.01
C ASN A 39 -2.61 4.98 -0.86
N LYS A 40 -2.97 3.80 -1.38
CA LYS A 40 -4.32 3.24 -1.27
C LYS A 40 -4.26 1.80 -0.83
N LEU A 41 -4.77 1.51 0.37
CA LEU A 41 -4.76 0.19 0.98
C LEU A 41 -6.18 -0.26 1.30
N VAL A 42 -6.48 -1.54 1.08
CA VAL A 42 -7.75 -2.19 1.39
C VAL A 42 -7.49 -3.43 2.23
N PHE A 43 -8.07 -3.45 3.43
CA PHE A 43 -8.05 -4.58 4.34
C PHE A 43 -9.45 -5.18 4.43
N ILE A 44 -9.53 -6.50 4.32
CA ILE A 44 -10.77 -7.27 4.44
C ILE A 44 -10.45 -8.39 5.43
N GLY A 45 -11.16 -8.41 6.56
CA GLY A 45 -10.93 -9.34 7.66
C GLY A 45 -11.94 -9.11 8.78
N ARG A 46 -11.98 -10.02 9.75
CA ARG A 46 -12.81 -9.91 10.96
C ARG A 46 -11.97 -9.40 12.12
N ASN A 47 -12.57 -8.62 13.02
CA ASN A 47 -11.91 -8.08 14.22
C ASN A 47 -10.62 -7.29 13.92
N LEU A 48 -10.60 -6.52 12.82
CA LEU A 48 -9.46 -5.67 12.48
C LEU A 48 -9.45 -4.42 13.38
N ASP A 49 -8.28 -4.10 13.94
CA ASP A 49 -8.07 -2.82 14.64
C ASP A 49 -7.70 -1.72 13.63
N GLU A 50 -8.72 -0.99 13.19
CA GLU A 50 -8.55 0.12 12.25
C GLU A 50 -7.61 1.20 12.77
N SER A 51 -7.66 1.51 14.07
CA SER A 51 -6.86 2.58 14.68
C SER A 51 -5.38 2.21 14.66
N ALA A 52 -5.04 0.99 15.07
CA ALA A 52 -3.69 0.47 15.03
C ALA A 52 -3.15 0.44 13.60
N LEU A 53 -3.95 -0.05 12.64
CA LEU A 53 -3.56 -0.09 11.22
C LEU A 53 -3.27 1.32 10.69
N ARG A 54 -4.19 2.27 10.89
CA ARG A 54 -4.00 3.66 10.44
C ARG A 54 -2.78 4.31 11.08
N LYS A 55 -2.57 4.12 12.38
CA LYS A 55 -1.41 4.66 13.10
C LYS A 55 -0.11 4.08 12.57
N GLY A 56 -0.06 2.77 12.34
CA GLY A 56 1.12 2.10 11.76
C GLY A 56 1.51 2.68 10.41
N PHE A 57 0.56 2.77 9.46
CA PHE A 57 0.87 3.31 8.13
C PHE A 57 1.18 4.81 8.12
N LYS A 58 0.53 5.60 8.98
CA LYS A 58 0.86 7.02 9.13
C LYS A 58 2.27 7.25 9.67
N GLY A 59 2.77 6.35 10.51
CA GLY A 59 4.15 6.39 11.02
C GLY A 59 5.22 6.10 9.98
N CYS A 60 4.86 5.52 8.83
CA CYS A 60 5.78 5.25 7.72
C CYS A 60 5.83 6.38 6.68
N LEU A 61 5.06 7.46 6.88
CA LEU A 61 5.12 8.62 6.00
C LEU A 61 6.44 9.36 6.25
N VAL A 62 7.13 9.67 5.16
CA VAL A 62 8.39 10.43 5.14
C VAL A 62 8.25 11.67 4.28
#